data_AF-A0A1U7DHM3-F1
#
_entry.id   AF-A0A1U7DHM3-F1
#
_cell.length_a   1.000
_cell.length_b   1.000
_cell.length_c   1.000
_cell.angle_alpha   90.00
_cell.angle_beta   90.00
_cell.angle_gamma   90.00
#
_symmetry.space_group_name_H-M   'P 1'
#
loop_
_entity.id
_entity.type
_entity.pdbx_description
1 polymer ?
#
loop_
_entity_poly.entity_id
_entity_poly.type
_entity_poly.pdbx_seq_one_letter_code
_entity_poly.pdbx_strand_id
1 'polypeptide(L)'
;MFTRLNQTRGDLPSLARVEGLIRAQFGIAPDEIVLVSQDVPRQPGFPDQETNIVFWKDGRRHRLRLFLPLGRITARDLPPAWMLPRLEDDGTGDCC
;
A
#
# COMPACT_ATOMS: atom_id res chain seq x y z
N MET A 1 -5.80 2.49 25.13
CA MET A 1 -6.12 1.06 24.92
C MET A 1 -5.96 0.81 23.42
N PHE A 2 -4.79 0.36 22.98
CA PHE A 2 -4.51 0.15 21.56
C PHE A 2 -5.17 -1.16 21.12
N THR A 3 -6.40 -1.08 20.66
CA THR A 3 -7.05 -2.20 20.00
C THR A 3 -6.26 -2.48 18.74
N ARG A 4 -5.60 -3.64 18.65
CA ARG A 4 -5.10 -4.16 17.38
C ARG A 4 -6.32 -4.27 16.48
N LEU A 5 -6.46 -3.32 15.55
CA LEU A 5 -7.45 -3.41 14.48
C LEU A 5 -7.30 -4.79 13.88
N ASN A 6 -8.40 -5.52 13.95
CA ASN A 6 -8.61 -6.84 13.42
C ASN A 6 -7.73 -7.06 12.18
N GLN A 7 -6.54 -7.63 12.40
CA GLN A 7 -5.82 -8.32 11.36
C GLN A 7 -6.72 -9.50 11.06
N THR A 8 -7.73 -9.28 10.23
CA THR A 8 -8.32 -10.35 9.43
C THR A 8 -7.12 -11.17 9.00
N ARG A 9 -7.04 -12.44 9.40
CA ARG A 9 -5.89 -13.35 9.17
C ARG A 9 -5.61 -13.47 7.66
N GLY A 10 -5.08 -12.41 7.08
CA GLY A 10 -5.44 -11.98 5.74
C GLY A 10 -4.27 -12.19 4.81
N ASP A 11 -4.22 -13.42 4.29
CA ASP A 11 -3.50 -13.77 3.07
C ASP A 11 -2.04 -13.28 3.01
N LEU A 12 -1.21 -13.82 3.91
CA LEU A 12 0.26 -13.66 3.88
C LEU A 12 0.86 -13.87 2.47
N PRO A 13 0.40 -14.87 1.68
CA PRO A 13 0.81 -15.00 0.27
C PRO A 13 0.49 -13.77 -0.57
N SER A 14 -0.70 -13.20 -0.47
CA SER A 14 -1.05 -11.96 -1.19
C SER A 14 -0.26 -10.76 -0.73
N LEU A 15 0.04 -10.61 0.57
CA LEU A 15 0.90 -9.55 1.07
C LEU A 15 2.30 -9.64 0.46
N ALA A 16 2.94 -10.80 0.55
CA ALA A 16 4.28 -11.02 -0.01
C ALA A 16 4.31 -10.81 -1.54
N ARG A 17 3.24 -11.22 -2.23
CA ARG A 17 3.09 -11.01 -3.67
C ARG A 17 2.99 -9.53 -4.03
N VAL A 18 2.17 -8.76 -3.33
CA VAL A 18 2.00 -7.32 -3.57
C VAL A 18 3.28 -6.57 -3.22
N GLU A 19 3.95 -6.93 -2.13
CA GLU A 19 5.27 -6.38 -1.80
C GLU A 19 6.28 -6.61 -2.93
N GLY A 20 6.36 -7.84 -3.45
CA GLY A 20 7.25 -8.17 -4.58
C GLY A 20 6.92 -7.37 -5.84
N LEU A 21 5.64 -7.17 -6.15
CA LEU A 21 5.20 -6.34 -7.28
C LEU A 21 5.64 -4.88 -7.11
N ILE A 22 5.46 -4.30 -5.92
CA ILE A 22 5.82 -2.92 -5.63
C ILE A 22 7.33 -2.72 -5.69
N ARG A 23 8.10 -3.65 -5.11
CA ARG A 23 9.57 -3.64 -5.19
C ARG A 23 10.06 -3.70 -6.63
N ALA A 24 9.51 -4.61 -7.44
CA ALA A 24 9.87 -4.75 -8.84
C ALA A 24 9.48 -3.51 -9.68
N GLN A 25 8.32 -2.92 -9.43
CA GLN A 25 7.80 -1.79 -10.18
C GLN A 25 8.60 -0.50 -9.95
N PHE A 26 8.97 -0.22 -8.69
CA PHE A 26 9.65 1.05 -8.34
C PHE A 26 11.14 0.89 -8.08
N GLY A 27 11.68 -0.33 -8.15
CA GLY A 27 13.09 -0.63 -7.91
C GLY A 27 13.50 -0.33 -6.47
N ILE A 28 12.74 -0.83 -5.50
CA ILE A 28 12.96 -0.62 -4.06
C ILE A 28 13.97 -1.65 -3.56
N ALA A 29 15.00 -1.19 -2.84
CA ALA A 29 16.06 -2.07 -2.34
C ALA A 29 15.52 -3.01 -1.24
N PRO A 30 16.08 -4.22 -1.06
CA PRO A 30 15.57 -5.21 -0.11
C PRO A 30 15.62 -4.76 1.36
N ASP A 31 16.52 -3.84 1.69
CA ASP A 31 16.67 -3.21 3.01
C ASP A 31 15.71 -2.03 3.22
N GLU A 32 15.05 -1.55 2.17
CA GLU A 32 14.04 -0.50 2.28
C GLU A 32 12.68 -1.07 2.68
N ILE A 33 11.98 -0.26 3.47
CA ILE A 33 10.72 -0.63 4.10
C ILE A 33 9.59 -0.55 3.08
N VAL A 34 8.79 -1.62 3.02
CA VAL A 34 7.50 -1.65 2.32
C VAL A 34 6.45 -2.15 3.31
N LEU A 35 5.43 -1.33 3.55
CA LEU A 35 4.30 -1.61 4.41
C LEU A 35 3.05 -1.72 3.54
N VAL A 36 2.36 -2.85 3.66
CA VAL A 36 1.11 -3.10 2.96
C VAL A 36 0.02 -3.38 4.00
N SER A 37 -1.03 -2.56 4.01
CA SER A 37 -2.22 -2.76 4.82
C SER A 37 -3.47 -2.85 3.96
N GLN A 38 -4.46 -3.58 4.44
CA GLN A 38 -5.79 -3.61 3.87
C GLN A 38 -6.78 -3.12 4.91
N ASP A 39 -7.64 -2.19 4.51
CA ASP A 39 -8.60 -1.52 5.37
C ASP A 39 -10.01 -1.60 4.76
N VAL A 40 -11.02 -1.52 5.62
CA VAL A 40 -12.43 -1.43 5.22
C VAL A 40 -12.86 0.02 5.39
N PRO A 41 -12.94 0.81 4.30
CA PRO A 41 -13.32 2.20 4.40
C PRO A 41 -14.78 2.32 4.87
N ARG A 42 -15.05 3.25 5.78
CA ARG A 42 -16.36 3.41 6.43
C ARG A 42 -17.23 4.51 5.81
N GLN A 43 -16.76 5.14 4.74
CA GLN A 43 -17.47 6.24 4.09
C GLN A 43 -18.42 5.73 2.99
N PRO A 44 -19.65 6.29 2.88
CA PRO A 44 -20.57 5.94 1.81
C PRO A 44 -19.96 6.20 0.43
N GLY A 45 -20.08 5.23 -0.49
CA GLY A 45 -19.54 5.31 -1.84
C GLY A 45 -18.12 4.76 -2.02
N PHE A 46 -17.46 4.33 -0.94
CA PHE A 46 -16.19 3.62 -1.01
C PHE A 46 -16.40 2.10 -1.22
N PRO A 47 -15.45 1.39 -1.85
CA PRO A 47 -15.54 -0.06 -2.01
C PRO A 47 -15.35 -0.80 -0.70
N ASP A 48 -15.73 -2.07 -0.67
CA ASP A 48 -15.69 -2.91 0.53
C ASP A 48 -14.29 -3.02 1.17
N GLN A 49 -13.24 -2.93 0.36
CA GLN A 49 -11.85 -3.04 0.80
C GLN A 49 -10.97 -2.06 0.03
N GLU A 50 -10.05 -1.43 0.74
CA GLU A 50 -8.95 -0.65 0.17
C GLU A 50 -7.61 -1.22 0.62
N THR A 51 -6.59 -1.08 -0.21
CA THR A 51 -5.22 -1.45 0.11
C THR A 51 -4.36 -0.20 0.15
N ASN A 52 -3.70 0.03 1.26
CA ASN A 52 -2.78 1.12 1.46
C ASN A 52 -1.34 0.58 1.47
N ILE A 53 -0.48 1.19 0.66
CA ILE A 53 0.90 0.79 0.48
C ILE A 53 1.76 2.00 0.81
N VAL A 54 2.62 1.87 1.81
CA VAL A 54 3.58 2.90 2.20
C VAL A 54 4.96 2.30 2.05
N PHE A 55 5.86 2.99 1.34
CA PHE A 55 7.21 2.49 1.15
C PHE A 55 8.22 3.62 1.17
N TRP A 56 9.47 3.26 1.44
CA TRP A 56 10.59 4.18 1.41
C TRP A 56 11.44 3.90 0.18
N LYS A 57 11.90 4.98 -0.46
CA LYS A 57 12.90 4.92 -1.51
C LYS A 57 13.87 6.09 -1.37
N ASP A 58 15.16 5.81 -1.29
CA ASP A 58 16.22 6.81 -1.15
C ASP A 58 15.96 7.77 0.04
N GLY A 59 15.42 7.24 1.14
CA GLY A 59 15.06 8.00 2.34
C GLY A 59 13.77 8.83 2.24
N ARG A 60 13.04 8.78 1.12
CA ARG A 60 11.75 9.46 0.94
C ARG A 60 10.60 8.49 1.16
N ARG A 61 9.55 8.96 1.83
CA ARG A 61 8.31 8.20 2.03
C ARG A 61 7.38 8.39 0.84
N HIS A 62 6.81 7.30 0.37
CA HIS A 62 5.81 7.27 -0.69
C HIS A 62 4.56 6.53 -0.21
N ARG A 63 3.38 6.98 -0.67
CA ARG A 63 2.08 6.35 -0.36
C ARG A 63 1.29 6.12 -1.63
N LEU A 64 0.73 4.92 -1.75
CA LEU A 64 -0.17 4.50 -2.80
C LEU A 64 -1.41 3.86 -2.17
N ARG A 65 -2.59 4.41 -2.48
CA ARG A 65 -3.86 3.85 -2.06
C ARG A 65 -4.60 3.28 -3.27
N LEU A 66 -4.96 2.00 -3.18
CA LEU A 66 -5.70 1.29 -4.21
C LEU A 66 -7.06 0.88 -3.64
N PHE A 67 -8.12 1.22 -4.34
CA PHE A 67 -9.49 0.85 -3.98
C PHE A 67 -9.83 -0.58 -4.43
N LEU A 68 -8.92 -1.51 -4.14
CA LEU A 68 -8.98 -2.92 -4.49
C LEU A 68 -8.53 -3.77 -3.31
N PRO A 69 -9.06 -5.00 -3.17
CA PRO A 69 -8.58 -5.94 -2.18
C PRO A 69 -7.22 -6.54 -2.57
N LEU A 70 -6.41 -6.94 -1.59
CA LEU A 70 -5.04 -7.47 -1.79
C LEU A 70 -4.98 -8.60 -2.83
N GLY A 71 -5.92 -9.54 -2.75
CA GLY A 71 -5.99 -10.69 -3.66
C GLY A 71 -6.27 -10.33 -5.13
N ARG A 72 -6.73 -9.10 -5.42
CA ARG A 72 -7.03 -8.65 -6.79
C ARG A 72 -5.98 -7.73 -7.39
N ILE A 73 -5.04 -7.22 -6.59
CA ILE A 73 -4.00 -6.32 -7.09
C ILE A 73 -3.05 -7.09 -8.01
N THR A 74 -2.80 -6.54 -9.19
CA THR A 74 -1.85 -7.04 -10.18
C THR A 74 -0.85 -5.94 -10.56
N ALA A 75 0.18 -6.29 -11.35
CA ALA A 75 1.13 -5.31 -11.86
C ALA A 75 0.47 -4.19 -12.69
N ARG A 76 -0.71 -4.44 -13.28
CA ARG A 76 -1.42 -3.45 -14.12
C ARG A 76 -2.13 -2.38 -13.32
N ASP A 77 -2.41 -2.66 -12.04
CA ASP A 77 -3.07 -1.72 -11.12
C ASP A 77 -2.04 -0.75 -10.51
N LEU A 78 -0.75 -1.04 -10.67
CA LEU A 78 0.33 -0.18 -10.19
C LEU A 78 0.57 0.96 -11.17
N PRO A 79 0.76 2.20 -10.68
CA PRO A 79 1.12 3.29 -11.55
C PRO A 79 2.52 3.03 -12.16
N PRO A 80 2.78 3.55 -13.37
CA PRO A 80 4.08 3.41 -14.01
C PRO A 80 5.17 4.08 -13.17
N ALA A 81 6.38 3.54 -13.22
CA ALA A 81 7.51 3.97 -12.38
C ALA A 81 7.81 5.47 -12.45
N TRP A 82 7.58 6.12 -13.60
CA TRP A 82 7.80 7.56 -13.77
C TRP A 82 6.83 8.43 -12.94
N MET A 83 5.73 7.87 -12.42
CA MET A 83 4.82 8.57 -11.50
C MET A 83 5.32 8.59 -10.05
N LEU A 84 6.43 7.92 -9.74
CA LEU A 84 6.95 7.82 -8.38
C LEU A 84 7.07 9.17 -7.64
N PRO A 85 7.55 10.28 -8.25
CA PRO A 85 7.60 11.57 -7.55
C PRO A 85 6.23 12.11 -7.14
N ARG A 86 5.14 11.67 -7.78
CA ARG A 86 3.76 12.05 -7.41
C ARG A 86 3.21 11.26 -6.23
N LEU A 87 3.87 10.16 -5.86
CA LEU A 87 3.48 9.33 -4.73
C LEU A 87 4.18 9.74 -3.44
N GLU A 88 5.10 10.72 -3.48
CA GLU A 88 5.78 11.22 -2.28
C GLU A 88 4.75 11.71 -1.25
N ASP A 89 4.89 11.23 -0.03
CA ASP A 89 3.98 11.47 1.08
C ASP A 89 4.78 12.03 2.24
N ASP A 90 4.42 13.23 2.68
CA ASP A 90 5.06 13.95 3.79
C ASP A 90 4.59 13.44 5.16
N GLY A 91 3.66 12.46 5.18
CA GLY A 91 3.05 11.93 6.40
C GLY A 91 2.00 12.84 7.02
N THR A 92 1.71 14.00 6.43
CA THR A 92 0.71 14.95 6.95
C THR A 92 -0.71 14.53 6.53
N GLY A 93 -0.83 13.74 5.46
CA GLY A 93 -2.10 13.28 4.90
C GLY A 93 -2.81 12.14 5.66
N ASP A 94 -2.38 11.82 6.88
CA ASP A 94 -3.03 10.85 7.78
C ASP A 94 -4.00 11.53 8.79
N CYS A 95 -4.08 12.86 8.78
CA CYS A 95 -4.97 13.67 9.62
C CYS A 95 -6.27 14.06 8.89
N CYS A 96 -7.20 13.13 8.70
CA CYS A 96 -8.62 13.41 8.42
C CYS A 96 -9.49 12.26 8.95
#